data_AF-A0AAD0S0Z8-F1
#
_entry.id   AF-A0AAD0S0Z8-F1
#
_cell.length_a   1.000
_cell.length_b   1.000
_cell.length_c   1.000
_cell.angle_alpha   90.00
_cell.angle_beta   90.00
_cell.angle_gamma   90.00
#
_symmetry.space_group_name_H-M   'P 1'
#
loop_
_entity.id
_entity.type
_entity.pdbx_description
1 polymer ?
#
loop_
_entity_poly.entity_id
_entity_poly.type
_entity_poly.pdbx_seq_one_letter_code
_entity_poly.pdbx_strand_id
1 'polypeptide(L)'
;MSLIVLSACGDTKQSDTVRVSPEQRNKHSPSDLVVGSNTFYFNSCHSVTGVFNDKGEITSRIILKIPPRFLSTCSSSTENPRQLEFDGTYLIVKLCRVAFGAGGCGVEKYRSKDFEHWQEYIGITWRNGEQYEAWRQLGSSSAKADEIIHVKH
;
A
#
# COMPACT_ATOMS: atom_id res chain seq x y z
N MET A 1 -13.19 28.62 -26.31
CA MET A 1 -11.76 28.51 -26.67
C MET A 1 -10.98 29.62 -25.97
N SER A 2 -10.17 29.27 -24.98
CA SER A 2 -8.95 30.00 -24.59
C SER A 2 -8.17 29.08 -23.65
N LEU A 3 -6.97 28.70 -24.11
CA LEU A 3 -5.96 28.02 -23.31
C LEU A 3 -5.43 29.00 -22.28
N ILE A 4 -5.20 28.53 -21.06
CA ILE A 4 -4.17 29.10 -20.19
C ILE A 4 -3.26 27.94 -19.79
N VAL A 5 -2.08 27.92 -20.42
CA VAL A 5 -0.91 27.18 -19.93
C VAL A 5 -0.18 28.15 -19.00
N LEU A 6 -0.07 27.79 -17.73
CA LEU A 6 0.93 28.37 -16.85
C LEU A 6 1.80 27.24 -16.32
N SER A 7 3.01 27.19 -16.86
CA SER A 7 4.14 26.48 -16.31
C SER A 7 4.46 26.97 -14.91
N ALA A 8 4.73 26.05 -13.99
CA ALA A 8 5.62 26.31 -12.87
C ALA A 8 6.41 25.03 -12.55
N CYS A 9 7.64 24.97 -13.08
CA CYS A 9 8.70 24.24 -12.39
C CYS A 9 9.00 25.04 -11.11
N GLY A 10 8.81 24.43 -9.96
CA GLY A 10 9.11 25.02 -8.67
C GLY A 10 9.53 23.93 -7.70
N ASP A 11 10.83 23.85 -7.44
CA ASP A 11 11.40 23.11 -6.33
C ASP A 11 10.64 23.45 -5.05
N THR A 12 9.99 22.46 -4.45
CA THR A 12 9.75 22.48 -3.01
C THR A 12 9.93 21.05 -2.49
N LYS A 13 10.94 20.87 -1.64
CA LYS A 13 11.08 19.69 -0.80
C LYS A 13 9.80 19.53 0.00
N GLN A 14 8.94 18.62 -0.43
CA GLN A 14 7.70 18.28 0.26
C GLN A 14 8.11 17.49 1.50
N SER A 15 8.13 18.17 2.65
CA SER A 15 8.31 17.52 3.94
C SER A 15 7.05 16.69 4.21
N ASP A 16 7.15 15.36 4.09
CA ASP A 16 6.07 14.37 4.20
C ASP A 16 5.52 14.23 5.65
N THR A 17 5.61 15.26 6.48
CA THR A 17 5.06 15.28 7.85
C THR A 17 4.09 16.45 8.00
N VAL A 18 2.80 16.16 7.84
CA VAL A 18 1.72 17.12 8.09
C VAL A 18 1.22 16.93 9.51
N ARG A 19 1.45 17.89 10.39
CA ARG A 19 0.79 17.95 11.70
C ARG A 19 -0.67 18.31 11.49
N VAL A 20 -1.58 17.34 11.67
CA VAL A 20 -3.03 17.58 11.52
C VAL A 20 -3.58 18.03 12.88
N SER A 21 -4.25 19.19 12.91
CA SER A 21 -4.96 19.68 14.09
C SER A 21 -6.14 18.76 14.45
N PRO A 22 -6.42 18.49 15.74
CA PRO A 22 -7.52 17.63 16.19
C PRO A 22 -8.90 18.01 15.62
N GLU A 23 -9.12 19.28 15.28
CA GLU A 23 -10.41 19.82 14.84
C GLU A 23 -10.75 19.50 13.37
N GLN A 24 -9.77 19.11 12.54
CA GLN A 24 -10.03 18.67 11.15
C GLN A 24 -10.47 17.21 11.05
N ARG A 25 -10.54 16.48 12.17
CA ARG A 25 -10.84 15.04 12.25
C ARG A 25 -12.26 14.68 11.77
N ASN A 26 -13.22 15.61 11.79
CA ASN A 26 -14.65 15.30 11.62
C ASN A 26 -15.23 15.51 10.21
N LYS A 27 -14.41 15.51 9.15
CA LYS A 27 -14.93 15.61 7.76
C LYS A 27 -14.50 14.50 6.80
N HIS A 28 -13.82 13.46 7.28
CA HIS A 28 -13.17 12.47 6.42
C HIS A 28 -13.73 11.05 6.63
N SER A 29 -13.81 10.33 5.51
CA SER A 29 -14.23 8.95 5.31
C SER A 29 -13.90 7.99 6.46
N PRO A 30 -14.72 6.94 6.70
CA PRO A 30 -14.38 5.91 7.68
C PRO A 30 -12.98 5.33 7.37
N SER A 31 -12.18 5.12 8.42
CA SER A 31 -10.87 4.49 8.27
C SER A 31 -10.99 3.10 7.67
N ASP A 32 -10.04 2.72 6.81
CA ASP A 32 -10.01 1.40 6.16
C ASP A 32 -9.57 0.29 7.12
N LEU A 33 -8.68 0.60 8.07
CA LEU A 33 -8.24 -0.35 9.11
C LEU A 33 -7.78 0.37 10.38
N VAL A 34 -8.06 -0.23 11.54
CA VAL A 34 -7.53 0.19 12.84
C VAL A 34 -6.80 -0.99 13.48
N VAL A 35 -5.56 -0.77 13.94
CA VAL A 35 -4.76 -1.76 14.66
C VAL A 35 -4.20 -1.12 15.93
N GLY A 36 -4.71 -1.53 17.08
CA GLY A 36 -4.35 -0.89 18.36
C GLY A 36 -4.75 0.58 18.38
N SER A 37 -3.78 1.47 18.62
CA SER A 37 -3.95 2.93 18.57
C SER A 37 -3.70 3.56 17.20
N ASN A 38 -3.34 2.75 16.19
CA ASN A 38 -2.97 3.22 14.87
C ASN A 38 -4.14 3.09 13.90
N THR A 39 -4.32 4.12 13.08
CA THR A 39 -5.38 4.16 12.06
C THR A 39 -4.74 4.23 10.68
N PHE A 40 -5.27 3.46 9.74
CA PHE A 40 -4.76 3.39 8.38
C PHE A 40 -5.83 3.75 7.37
N TYR A 41 -5.40 4.49 6.35
CA TYR A 41 -6.22 4.95 5.25
C TYR A 41 -5.62 4.48 3.94
N PHE A 42 -6.41 3.77 3.16
CA PHE A 42 -6.07 3.26 1.86
C PHE A 42 -6.54 4.25 0.79
N ASN A 43 -5.59 5.02 0.25
CA ASN A 43 -5.89 6.00 -0.79
C ASN A 43 -5.87 5.34 -2.17
N SER A 44 -6.79 4.37 -2.35
CA SER A 44 -6.89 3.56 -3.55
C SER A 44 -5.50 3.00 -3.96
N CYS A 45 -5.21 2.91 -5.25
CA CYS A 45 -3.94 2.38 -5.74
C CYS A 45 -2.75 3.32 -5.73
N HIS A 46 -2.81 4.39 -4.94
CA HIS A 46 -1.72 5.36 -4.86
C HIS A 46 -0.86 5.18 -3.62
N SER A 47 -1.49 5.04 -2.46
CA SER A 47 -0.75 5.04 -1.20
C SER A 47 -1.54 4.51 -0.02
N VAL A 48 -0.81 4.16 1.03
CA VAL A 48 -1.36 3.96 2.37
C VAL A 48 -0.83 5.05 3.29
N THR A 49 -1.73 5.69 4.01
CA THR A 49 -1.40 6.67 5.05
C THR A 49 -1.65 6.05 6.42
N GLY A 50 -0.65 6.12 7.29
CA GLY A 50 -0.76 5.75 8.70
C GLY A 50 -0.91 6.98 9.58
N VAL A 51 -1.77 6.89 10.58
CA VAL A 51 -1.91 7.83 11.69
C VAL A 51 -1.53 7.10 12.96
N PHE A 52 -0.49 7.59 13.62
CA PHE A 52 0.13 6.99 14.80
C PHE A 52 -0.10 7.88 16.00
N ASN A 53 -0.25 7.27 17.18
CA ASN A 53 -0.35 7.98 18.45
C ASN A 53 0.75 7.46 19.38
N ASP A 54 1.88 8.16 19.37
CA ASP A 54 3.04 7.82 20.17
C ASP A 54 3.09 8.74 21.40
N LYS A 55 2.68 8.19 22.55
CA LYS A 55 2.69 8.89 23.85
C LYS A 55 1.88 10.20 23.85
N GLY A 56 0.80 10.25 23.08
CA GLY A 56 -0.09 11.41 22.99
C GLY A 56 0.28 12.38 21.86
N GLU A 57 1.42 12.21 21.20
CA GLU A 57 1.72 12.93 19.97
C GLU A 57 1.15 12.17 18.76
N ILE A 58 0.25 12.82 18.04
CA ILE A 58 -0.36 12.26 16.84
C ILE A 58 0.48 12.68 15.63
N THR A 59 1.00 11.69 14.91
CA THR A 59 1.71 11.90 13.66
C THR A 59 0.98 11.20 12.52
N SER A 60 1.00 11.78 11.33
CA SER A 60 0.50 11.14 10.12
C SER A 60 1.55 11.20 9.02
N ARG A 61 1.66 10.10 8.27
CA ARG A 61 2.61 9.99 7.16
C ARG A 61 2.14 8.96 6.15
N ILE A 62 2.58 9.14 4.90
CA ILE A 62 2.46 8.10 3.88
C ILE A 62 3.44 6.99 4.26
N ILE A 63 2.92 5.80 4.53
CA ILE A 63 3.72 4.63 4.90
C ILE A 63 4.03 3.73 3.71
N LEU A 64 3.21 3.77 2.66
CA LEU A 64 3.47 3.07 1.40
C LEU A 64 3.10 3.95 0.21
N LYS A 65 4.01 4.10 -0.74
CA LYS A 65 3.72 4.60 -2.09
C LYS A 65 3.65 3.40 -3.03
N ILE A 66 2.48 3.14 -3.60
CA ILE A 66 2.26 1.98 -4.47
C ILE A 66 2.90 2.26 -5.83
N PRO A 67 3.80 1.39 -6.34
CA PRO A 67 4.41 1.62 -7.63
C PRO A 67 3.37 1.63 -8.77
N PRO A 68 3.47 2.59 -9.71
CA PRO A 68 2.70 2.52 -10.93
C PRO A 68 3.20 1.33 -11.77
N ARG A 69 2.28 0.70 -12.50
CA ARG A 69 2.62 -0.35 -13.47
C ARG A 69 2.09 0.10 -14.83
N PHE A 70 2.98 0.13 -15.81
CA PHE A 70 2.66 0.54 -17.17
C PHE A 70 1.56 -0.35 -17.76
N LEU A 71 0.65 0.23 -18.53
CA LEU A 71 -0.49 -0.47 -19.17
C LEU A 71 -1.36 -1.25 -18.18
N SER A 72 -1.57 -0.73 -16.99
CA SER A 72 -2.50 -1.33 -16.05
C SER A 72 -3.20 -0.28 -15.21
N THR A 73 -4.42 -0.59 -14.78
CA THR A 73 -5.19 0.23 -13.85
C THR A 73 -5.60 -0.62 -12.67
N CYS A 74 -5.92 0.03 -11.56
CA CYS A 74 -6.58 -0.69 -10.50
C CYS A 74 -8.06 -0.79 -10.76
N SER A 75 -8.58 -2.00 -10.60
CA SER A 75 -10.02 -2.20 -10.58
C SER A 75 -10.58 -1.57 -9.32
N SER A 76 -11.60 -0.74 -9.49
CA SER A 76 -12.45 -0.28 -8.38
C SER A 76 -13.51 -1.32 -8.01
N SER A 77 -13.43 -2.56 -8.52
CA SER A 77 -14.47 -3.55 -8.27
C SER A 77 -14.56 -3.87 -6.78
N THR A 78 -15.80 -3.83 -6.31
CA THR A 78 -16.30 -4.18 -4.99
C THR A 78 -16.07 -5.64 -4.60
N GLU A 79 -15.38 -6.43 -5.42
CA GLU A 79 -15.12 -7.86 -5.22
C GLU A 79 -13.94 -8.15 -4.29
N ASN A 80 -13.11 -7.15 -3.96
CA ASN A 80 -12.06 -7.26 -2.94
C ASN A 80 -12.35 -6.33 -1.76
N PRO A 81 -13.25 -6.73 -0.83
CA PRO A 81 -13.67 -5.88 0.29
C PRO A 81 -12.58 -5.63 1.35
N ARG A 82 -11.41 -6.25 1.25
CA ARG A 82 -10.29 -6.09 2.20
C ARG A 82 -8.99 -5.76 1.46
N GLN A 83 -8.89 -4.52 0.99
CA GLN A 83 -7.68 -3.98 0.37
C GLN A 83 -6.55 -3.75 1.39
N LEU A 84 -6.92 -3.66 2.67
CA LEU A 84 -6.00 -3.51 3.80
C LEU A 84 -6.38 -4.52 4.90
N GLU A 85 -5.41 -5.28 5.38
CA GLU A 85 -5.61 -6.28 6.44
C GLU A 85 -4.39 -6.35 7.37
N PHE A 86 -4.59 -6.88 8.59
CA PHE A 86 -3.52 -7.18 9.53
C PHE A 86 -3.65 -8.61 10.02
N ASP A 87 -2.61 -9.43 9.86
CA ASP A 87 -2.62 -10.86 10.20
C ASP A 87 -2.05 -11.18 11.60
N GLY A 88 -1.77 -10.13 12.39
CA GLY A 88 -1.08 -10.25 13.68
C GLY A 88 0.41 -9.96 13.61
N THR A 89 1.03 -10.04 12.42
CA THR A 89 2.45 -9.76 12.20
C THR A 89 2.67 -8.67 11.16
N TYR A 90 1.92 -8.71 10.07
CA TYR A 90 2.08 -7.86 8.92
C TYR A 90 0.82 -7.03 8.66
N LEU A 91 1.02 -5.75 8.36
CA LEU A 91 0.04 -4.98 7.59
C LEU A 91 0.18 -5.40 6.14
N ILE A 92 -0.91 -5.88 5.54
CA ILE A 92 -0.94 -6.40 4.18
C ILE A 92 -1.88 -5.54 3.34
N VAL A 93 -1.40 -5.14 2.18
CA VAL A 93 -2.14 -4.40 1.15
C VAL A 93 -2.41 -5.34 -0.01
N LYS A 94 -3.67 -5.48 -0.41
CA LYS A 94 -4.10 -6.30 -1.55
C LYS A 94 -4.68 -5.39 -2.63
N LEU A 95 -4.09 -5.42 -3.82
CA LEU A 95 -4.55 -4.63 -4.95
C LEU A 95 -5.02 -5.54 -6.08
N CYS A 96 -6.13 -5.15 -6.68
CA CYS A 96 -6.59 -5.74 -7.92
C CYS A 96 -6.10 -4.91 -9.11
N ARG A 97 -5.09 -5.40 -9.83
CA ARG A 97 -4.52 -4.70 -10.98
C ARG A 97 -4.94 -5.37 -12.29
N VAL A 98 -5.55 -4.60 -13.17
CA VAL A 98 -6.04 -5.05 -14.47
C VAL A 98 -5.09 -4.54 -15.53
N ALA A 99 -4.42 -5.45 -16.24
CA ALA A 99 -3.61 -5.10 -17.40
C ALA A 99 -4.51 -4.71 -18.58
N PHE A 100 -4.09 -3.75 -19.38
CA PHE A 100 -4.83 -3.31 -20.56
C PHE A 100 -5.03 -4.47 -21.55
N GLY A 101 -6.29 -4.73 -21.93
CA GLY A 101 -6.65 -5.86 -22.79
C GLY A 101 -6.77 -7.21 -22.08
N ALA A 102 -6.43 -7.29 -20.79
CA ALA A 102 -6.71 -8.46 -19.96
C ALA A 102 -8.03 -8.26 -19.22
N GLY A 103 -8.94 -9.24 -19.30
CA GLY A 103 -10.21 -9.21 -18.56
C GLY A 103 -10.10 -9.60 -17.09
N GLY A 104 -8.88 -9.84 -16.58
CA GLY A 104 -8.63 -10.44 -15.28
C GLY A 104 -7.90 -9.53 -14.30
N CYS A 105 -8.16 -9.78 -13.02
CA CYS A 105 -7.50 -9.12 -11.89
C CYS A 105 -6.19 -9.84 -11.52
N GLY A 106 -5.05 -9.21 -11.79
CA GLY A 106 -3.77 -9.61 -11.22
C GLY A 106 -3.66 -9.10 -9.79
N VAL A 107 -3.70 -10.01 -8.81
CA VAL A 107 -3.58 -9.64 -7.40
C VAL A 107 -2.14 -9.28 -7.08
N GLU A 108 -1.90 -8.00 -6.76
CA GLU A 108 -0.64 -7.57 -6.14
C GLU A 108 -0.81 -7.56 -4.62
N LYS A 109 0.25 -7.94 -3.91
CA LYS A 109 0.28 -7.86 -2.45
C LYS A 109 1.54 -7.15 -2.00
N TYR A 110 1.38 -6.30 -1.00
CA TYR A 110 2.48 -5.64 -0.30
C TYR A 110 2.34 -5.90 1.18
N ARG A 111 3.45 -5.99 1.91
CA ARG A 111 3.39 -6.16 3.37
C ARG A 111 4.52 -5.45 4.10
N SER A 112 4.27 -5.10 5.35
CA SER A 112 5.28 -4.54 6.25
C SER A 112 4.98 -4.91 7.71
N LYS A 113 6.04 -5.11 8.51
CA LYS A 113 5.95 -5.33 9.97
C LYS A 113 6.11 -4.02 10.77
N ASP A 114 6.82 -3.05 10.20
CA ASP A 114 7.27 -1.83 10.86
C ASP A 114 6.70 -0.55 10.22
N PHE A 115 5.90 -0.71 9.15
CA PHE A 115 5.31 0.36 8.35
C PHE A 115 6.34 1.24 7.62
N GLU A 116 7.59 0.80 7.53
CA GLU A 116 8.70 1.53 6.91
C GLU A 116 9.35 0.69 5.80
N HIS A 117 9.65 -0.57 6.10
CA HIS A 117 10.22 -1.52 5.15
C HIS A 117 9.12 -2.40 4.57
N TRP A 118 8.94 -2.31 3.26
CA TRP A 118 7.89 -3.00 2.55
C TRP A 118 8.44 -4.09 1.66
N GLN A 119 7.70 -5.19 1.60
CA GLN A 119 7.94 -6.28 0.66
C GLN A 119 6.78 -6.36 -0.34
N GLU A 120 7.08 -6.69 -1.58
CA GLU A 120 6.11 -7.09 -2.61
C GLU A 120 6.09 -8.62 -2.76
N TYR A 121 4.90 -9.15 -2.99
CA TYR A 121 4.71 -10.56 -3.36
C TYR A 121 5.15 -10.76 -4.80
N ILE A 122 6.02 -11.76 -5.03
CA ILE A 122 6.60 -12.06 -6.35
C ILE A 122 6.16 -13.41 -6.91
N GLY A 123 5.32 -14.15 -6.20
CA GLY A 123 4.74 -15.40 -6.69
C GLY A 123 4.77 -16.54 -5.68
N ILE A 124 4.47 -17.73 -6.19
CA ILE A 124 4.55 -18.98 -5.44
C ILE A 124 5.89 -19.66 -5.73
N THR A 125 6.48 -20.25 -4.70
CA THR A 125 7.63 -21.14 -4.82
C THR A 125 7.36 -22.45 -4.08
N TRP A 126 8.13 -23.48 -4.41
CA TRP A 126 7.95 -24.83 -3.87
C TRP A 126 9.23 -25.28 -3.19
N ARG A 127 9.10 -25.82 -1.99
CA ARG A 127 10.23 -26.42 -1.26
C ARG A 127 9.76 -27.72 -0.65
N ASN A 128 10.45 -28.83 -0.94
CA ASN A 128 10.11 -30.16 -0.43
C ASN A 128 8.65 -30.59 -0.69
N GLY A 129 8.06 -30.17 -1.82
CA GLY A 129 6.67 -30.48 -2.17
C GLY A 129 5.62 -29.60 -1.47
N GLU A 130 6.04 -28.68 -0.61
CA GLU A 130 5.17 -27.71 0.07
C GLU A 130 5.17 -26.37 -0.67
N GLN A 131 4.03 -25.67 -0.60
CA GLN A 131 3.82 -24.40 -1.26
C GLN A 131 4.19 -23.22 -0.34
N TYR A 132 4.92 -22.26 -0.89
CA TYR A 132 5.34 -21.04 -0.18
C TYR A 132 5.02 -19.81 -1.01
N GLU A 133 4.64 -18.72 -0.33
CA GLU A 133 4.63 -17.40 -0.93
C GLU A 133 6.03 -16.80 -0.90
N ALA A 134 6.50 -16.30 -2.04
CA ALA A 134 7.77 -15.62 -2.19
C ALA A 134 7.59 -14.10 -2.12
N TRP A 135 8.44 -13.45 -1.33
CA TRP A 135 8.38 -12.03 -1.04
C TRP A 135 9.75 -11.39 -1.24
N ARG A 136 9.75 -10.18 -1.78
CA ARG A 136 10.96 -9.39 -2.07
C ARG A 136 10.81 -7.99 -1.53
N GLN A 137 11.90 -7.36 -1.10
CA GLN A 137 11.93 -5.94 -0.75
C GLN A 137 11.41 -5.09 -1.91
N LEU A 138 10.48 -4.20 -1.60
CA LEU A 138 9.86 -3.30 -2.56
C LEU A 138 10.92 -2.38 -3.18
N GLY A 139 10.99 -2.34 -4.51
CA GLY A 139 11.98 -1.56 -5.25
C GLY A 139 13.31 -2.28 -5.51
N SER A 140 13.47 -3.51 -5.02
CA SER A 140 14.61 -4.35 -5.37
C SER A 140 14.55 -4.79 -6.83
N SER A 141 15.70 -4.74 -7.53
CA SER A 141 15.86 -5.27 -8.90
C SER A 141 16.17 -6.76 -8.94
N SER A 142 16.41 -7.40 -7.79
CA SER A 142 16.75 -8.83 -7.70
C SER A 142 15.57 -9.70 -8.10
N ALA A 143 15.76 -10.74 -8.90
CA ALA A 143 14.71 -11.74 -9.16
C ALA A 143 14.53 -12.75 -8.00
N LYS A 144 15.36 -12.68 -6.96
CA LYS A 144 15.32 -13.61 -5.82
C LYS A 144 14.33 -13.12 -4.76
N ALA A 145 13.72 -14.08 -4.06
CA ALA A 145 12.95 -13.81 -2.85
C ALA A 145 13.90 -13.48 -1.69
N ASP A 146 13.53 -12.48 -0.89
CA ASP A 146 14.18 -12.18 0.39
C ASP A 146 13.57 -13.01 1.52
N GLU A 147 12.30 -13.41 1.38
CA GLU A 147 11.59 -14.23 2.34
C GLU A 147 10.60 -15.18 1.65
N ILE A 148 10.44 -16.38 2.21
CA ILE A 148 9.40 -17.33 1.79
C ILE A 148 8.56 -17.71 3.00
N ILE A 149 7.23 -17.71 2.86
CA ILE A 149 6.30 -18.07 3.94
C ILE A 149 5.44 -19.24 3.51
N HIS A 150 5.36 -20.27 4.36
CA HIS A 150 4.55 -21.45 4.10
C HIS A 150 3.07 -21.09 3.98
N VAL A 151 2.42 -21.55 2.92
CA VAL A 151 0.97 -21.39 2.74
C VAL A 151 0.28 -22.42 3.62
N LYS A 152 -0.33 -21.98 4.73
CA LYS A 152 -1.21 -22.85 5.52
C LYS A 152 -2.53 -23.00 4.76
N HIS A 153 -2.81 -24.22 4.28
CA HIS A 153 -4.13 -24.61 3.82
C HIS A 153 -5.07 -24.86 5.00
#